data_AF-A0A834R0A0-F1
#
_entry.id   AF-A0A834R0A0-F1
#
_cell.length_a   1.000
_cell.length_b   1.000
_cell.length_c   1.000
_cell.angle_alpha   90.00
_cell.angle_beta   90.00
_cell.angle_gamma   90.00
#
_symmetry.space_group_name_H-M   'P 1'
#
loop_
_entity.id
_entity.type
_entity.pdbx_description
1 polymer ?
#
loop_
_entity_poly.entity_id
_entity_poly.type
_entity_poly.pdbx_seq_one_letter_code
_entity_poly.pdbx_strand_id
1 'polypeptide(L)'
;MESLDENLFFNTLRSTFQKRFQAIIDHCYHVCIPINGSYDVRQLNDKFITSHILKPSPLLRSYFLPYNSKQNFQVQIENDFIKVHRGFGDHRSEIKIQILKEEHAYNSENKRYSLFLCEKPLISPLNNRMHLTKKQSTEERVKKNTELISFEECENFLKQISETKTEKLQNQIKQLIRTYIILPEFLEDVALRLKKLIDFFIEDFRNDIIAMQPNYPKELLLSTIESYSIGLMYEPLIDLIKKKMIKEDELFMAKISMIPNKDLKPTNFGAQKAFENFDISDLVVEKFSDLENLKTPLSKLNCLKQILEVIVDRLKQTVDEHHSPFFKSGEKIFIMSDDLIASVICVLARCKPKYFGSIIKFIHSFSWYLPQNSELGHSLVTFEVAKEYIVNYTGDNRNQSSKSSPINQQQNPESPIKTPHRAKKEYRSALDQEIEKISKLIEEEKIYDTQESLPKNFEDEDLGGFIGSLANNFMTFSGQKR
;
A
#
# COMPACT_ATOMS: atom_id res chain seq x y z
N MET A 1 9.27 -39.14 -15.39
CA MET A 1 8.47 -37.95 -15.78
C MET A 1 7.05 -38.43 -16.05
N GLU A 2 6.06 -37.76 -15.48
CA GLU A 2 4.64 -38.10 -15.61
C GLU A 2 4.17 -37.95 -17.07
N SER A 3 3.41 -38.91 -17.59
CA SER A 3 2.76 -38.80 -18.92
C SER A 3 1.46 -38.00 -18.81
N LEU A 4 1.11 -37.19 -19.82
CA LEU A 4 -0.14 -36.42 -19.83
C LEU A 4 -1.38 -37.33 -19.71
N ASP A 5 -1.34 -38.52 -20.31
CA ASP A 5 -2.44 -39.49 -20.24
C ASP A 5 -2.64 -40.10 -18.85
N GLU A 6 -1.66 -39.98 -17.95
CA GLU A 6 -1.72 -40.44 -16.56
C GLU A 6 -2.12 -39.31 -15.59
N ASN A 7 -2.12 -38.06 -16.05
CA ASN A 7 -2.41 -36.90 -15.21
C ASN A 7 -3.90 -36.78 -14.90
N LEU A 8 -4.23 -36.69 -13.60
CA LEU A 8 -5.62 -36.70 -13.15
C LEU A 8 -6.35 -35.42 -13.58
N PHE A 9 -5.70 -34.26 -13.49
CA PHE A 9 -6.27 -32.99 -13.92
C PHE A 9 -6.61 -33.02 -15.42
N PHE A 10 -5.69 -33.51 -16.26
CA PHE A 10 -5.91 -33.57 -17.71
C PHE A 10 -7.02 -34.55 -18.07
N ASN A 11 -7.05 -35.72 -17.42
CA ASN A 11 -8.12 -36.70 -17.61
C ASN A 11 -9.49 -36.18 -17.15
N THR A 12 -9.56 -35.45 -16.03
CA THR A 12 -10.79 -34.79 -15.56
C THR A 12 -11.25 -33.71 -16.53
N LEU A 13 -10.33 -32.89 -17.07
CA LEU A 13 -10.64 -31.89 -18.09
C LEU A 13 -11.23 -32.54 -19.35
N ARG A 14 -10.63 -33.63 -19.84
CA ARG A 14 -11.06 -34.36 -21.05
C ARG A 14 -12.40 -35.07 -20.86
N SER A 15 -12.61 -35.72 -19.72
CA SER A 15 -13.80 -36.55 -19.47
C SER A 15 -14.98 -35.76 -18.89
N THR A 16 -14.77 -35.06 -17.78
CA THR A 16 -15.84 -34.41 -17.00
C THR A 16 -16.19 -33.03 -17.57
N PHE A 17 -15.18 -32.30 -18.06
CA PHE A 17 -15.35 -30.95 -18.62
C PHE A 17 -15.25 -30.93 -20.15
N GLN A 18 -15.76 -31.98 -20.81
CA GLN A 18 -15.64 -32.19 -22.26
C GLN A 18 -16.04 -30.96 -23.11
N LYS A 19 -17.15 -30.28 -22.76
CA LYS A 19 -17.60 -29.06 -23.47
C LYS A 19 -16.54 -27.94 -23.44
N ARG A 20 -15.81 -27.81 -22.32
CA ARG A 20 -14.75 -26.80 -22.16
C ARG A 20 -13.48 -27.24 -22.84
N PHE A 21 -13.17 -28.52 -22.80
CA PHE A 21 -12.06 -29.08 -23.55
C PHE A 21 -12.24 -28.85 -25.05
N GLN A 22 -13.46 -29.02 -25.58
CA GLN A 22 -13.76 -28.65 -26.97
C GLN A 22 -13.54 -27.16 -27.23
N ALA A 23 -14.01 -26.28 -26.34
CA ALA A 23 -13.80 -24.85 -26.48
C ALA A 23 -12.31 -24.44 -26.46
N ILE A 24 -11.47 -25.14 -25.68
CA ILE A 24 -10.00 -24.95 -25.69
C ILE A 24 -9.44 -25.26 -27.08
N ILE A 25 -9.87 -26.37 -27.67
CA ILE A 25 -9.42 -26.81 -29.00
C ILE A 25 -9.88 -25.81 -30.07
N ASP A 26 -11.16 -25.45 -30.06
CA ASP A 26 -11.76 -24.57 -31.07
C ASP A 26 -11.09 -23.17 -31.08
N HIS A 27 -10.74 -22.65 -29.90
CA HIS A 27 -10.16 -21.31 -29.74
C HIS A 27 -8.63 -21.31 -29.52
N CYS A 28 -7.99 -22.48 -29.60
CA CYS A 28 -6.56 -22.67 -29.38
C CYS A 28 -6.03 -22.08 -28.05
N TYR A 29 -6.77 -22.27 -26.96
CA TYR A 29 -6.33 -21.81 -25.64
C TYR A 29 -5.18 -22.67 -25.09
N HIS A 30 -4.33 -22.06 -24.26
CA HIS A 30 -3.27 -22.78 -23.58
C HIS A 30 -3.80 -23.42 -22.29
N VAL A 31 -3.24 -24.56 -21.90
CA VAL A 31 -3.64 -25.26 -20.67
C VAL A 31 -2.42 -25.53 -19.80
N CYS A 32 -2.49 -25.12 -18.53
CA CYS A 32 -1.48 -25.38 -17.52
C CYS A 32 -1.89 -26.59 -16.68
N ILE A 33 -1.21 -27.70 -16.84
CA ILE A 33 -1.51 -28.98 -16.24
C ILE A 33 -0.59 -29.17 -15.02
N PRO A 34 -1.09 -29.03 -13.77
CA PRO A 34 -0.25 -29.28 -12.60
C PRO A 34 0.06 -30.77 -12.45
N ILE A 35 1.27 -31.11 -12.01
CA ILE A 35 1.67 -32.51 -11.72
C ILE A 35 0.80 -33.13 -10.62
N ASN A 36 0.55 -34.44 -10.71
CA ASN A 36 -0.16 -35.17 -9.68
C ASN A 36 0.55 -35.03 -8.32
N GLY A 37 -0.21 -34.77 -7.25
CA GLY A 37 0.33 -34.54 -5.90
C GLY A 37 0.68 -33.08 -5.57
N SER A 38 0.70 -32.17 -6.54
CA SER A 38 0.89 -30.72 -6.28
C SER A 38 -0.40 -29.99 -5.89
N TYR A 39 -1.55 -30.67 -5.95
CA TYR A 39 -2.88 -30.17 -5.61
C TYR A 39 -3.69 -31.26 -4.92
N ASP A 40 -4.69 -30.86 -4.12
CA ASP A 40 -5.64 -31.79 -3.51
C ASP A 40 -6.73 -32.17 -4.52
N VAL A 41 -6.94 -33.47 -4.72
CA VAL A 41 -7.94 -34.02 -5.66
C VAL A 41 -9.35 -33.49 -5.36
N ARG A 42 -9.66 -33.20 -4.09
CA ARG A 42 -10.97 -32.62 -3.69
C ARG A 42 -11.20 -31.21 -4.25
N GLN A 43 -10.13 -30.55 -4.73
CA GLN A 43 -10.18 -29.19 -5.26
C GLN A 43 -10.36 -29.15 -6.78
N LEU A 44 -10.39 -30.29 -7.47
CA LEU A 44 -10.68 -30.41 -8.91
C LEU A 44 -12.15 -30.07 -9.23
N ASN A 45 -12.53 -28.83 -8.97
CA ASN A 45 -13.83 -28.27 -9.31
C ASN A 45 -13.73 -27.37 -10.54
N ASP A 46 -14.90 -26.94 -11.01
CA ASP A 46 -15.08 -26.08 -12.18
C ASP A 46 -14.19 -24.82 -12.16
N LYS A 47 -14.08 -24.18 -10.98
CA LYS A 47 -13.29 -22.97 -10.75
C LYS A 47 -11.79 -23.26 -10.83
N PHE A 48 -11.36 -24.39 -10.30
CA PHE A 48 -9.96 -24.83 -10.37
C PHE A 48 -9.56 -25.16 -11.80
N ILE A 49 -10.35 -25.96 -12.52
CA ILE A 49 -10.06 -26.31 -13.92
C ILE A 49 -9.96 -25.04 -14.79
N THR A 50 -10.91 -24.11 -14.67
CA THR A 50 -10.90 -22.90 -15.52
C THR A 50 -9.82 -21.90 -15.21
N SER A 51 -9.31 -21.88 -13.98
CA SER A 51 -8.18 -21.03 -13.62
C SER A 51 -6.87 -21.41 -14.32
N HIS A 52 -6.79 -22.67 -14.78
CA HIS A 52 -5.62 -23.25 -15.44
C HIS A 52 -5.74 -23.25 -16.97
N ILE A 53 -6.80 -22.68 -17.52
CA ILE A 53 -6.99 -22.50 -18.95
C ILE A 53 -6.73 -21.03 -19.26
N LEU A 54 -5.83 -20.75 -20.20
CA LEU A 54 -5.30 -19.43 -20.48
C LEU A 54 -5.74 -18.92 -21.85
N LYS A 55 -6.44 -17.78 -21.86
CA LYS A 55 -6.85 -17.03 -23.04
C LYS A 55 -5.84 -15.92 -23.33
N PRO A 56 -5.49 -15.63 -24.58
CA PRO A 56 -4.66 -14.47 -24.88
C PRO A 56 -5.35 -13.18 -24.44
N SER A 57 -4.60 -12.28 -23.82
CA SER A 57 -5.11 -10.97 -23.40
C SER A 57 -5.43 -10.10 -24.62
N PRO A 58 -6.60 -9.45 -24.68
CA PRO A 58 -6.93 -8.53 -25.78
C PRO A 58 -6.19 -7.19 -25.67
N LEU A 59 -5.60 -6.88 -24.51
CA LEU A 59 -5.00 -5.58 -24.21
C LEU A 59 -3.47 -5.60 -24.22
N LEU A 60 -2.85 -6.73 -23.87
CA LEU A 60 -1.41 -6.84 -23.68
C LEU A 60 -0.85 -8.04 -24.45
N ARG A 61 0.11 -7.77 -25.34
CA ARG A 61 0.82 -8.82 -26.08
C ARG A 61 1.67 -9.64 -25.10
N SER A 62 1.64 -10.96 -25.24
CA SER A 62 2.36 -11.92 -24.38
C SER A 62 1.79 -12.15 -22.97
N TYR A 63 0.61 -11.57 -22.66
CA TYR A 63 -0.13 -11.86 -21.44
C TYR A 63 -1.35 -12.72 -21.72
N PHE A 64 -1.72 -13.50 -20.73
CA PHE A 64 -2.86 -14.39 -20.76
C PHE A 64 -3.77 -14.16 -19.55
N LEU A 65 -5.05 -14.42 -19.74
CA LEU A 65 -6.08 -14.32 -18.72
C LEU A 65 -6.68 -15.71 -18.46
N PRO A 66 -6.99 -16.06 -17.21
CA PRO A 66 -7.68 -17.31 -16.92
C PRO A 66 -9.04 -17.34 -17.63
N TYR A 67 -9.49 -18.54 -18.02
CA TYR A 67 -10.75 -18.73 -18.72
C TYR A 67 -11.94 -18.21 -17.90
N ASN A 68 -11.82 -18.30 -16.57
CA ASN A 68 -12.76 -17.73 -15.60
C ASN A 68 -12.46 -16.25 -15.37
N SER A 69 -13.32 -15.38 -15.92
CA SER A 69 -13.21 -13.92 -15.83
C SER A 69 -13.39 -13.35 -14.41
N LYS A 70 -13.78 -14.16 -13.42
CA LYS A 70 -13.93 -13.72 -12.02
C LYS A 70 -12.63 -13.80 -11.22
N GLN A 71 -11.53 -14.23 -11.83
CA GLN A 71 -10.24 -14.35 -11.16
C GLN A 71 -9.32 -13.20 -11.57
N ASN A 72 -8.90 -12.41 -10.58
CA ASN A 72 -8.11 -11.20 -10.78
C ASN A 72 -6.61 -11.49 -10.82
N PHE A 73 -6.18 -12.35 -11.76
CA PHE A 73 -4.76 -12.55 -12.03
C PHE A 73 -4.51 -12.64 -13.53
N GLN A 74 -3.34 -12.16 -13.94
CA GLN A 74 -2.82 -12.28 -15.30
C GLN A 74 -1.61 -13.21 -15.29
N VAL A 75 -1.41 -13.89 -16.40
CA VAL A 75 -0.34 -14.88 -16.55
C VAL A 75 0.56 -14.47 -17.68
N GLN A 76 1.85 -14.48 -17.45
CA GLN A 76 2.87 -14.29 -18.48
C GLN A 76 3.68 -15.57 -18.61
N ILE A 77 3.87 -16.05 -19.83
CA ILE A 77 4.66 -17.24 -20.11
C ILE A 77 5.99 -16.76 -20.69
N GLU A 78 7.08 -17.05 -19.99
CA GLU A 78 8.44 -16.67 -20.36
C GLU A 78 9.36 -17.89 -20.30
N ASN A 79 9.83 -18.35 -21.46
CA ASN A 79 10.72 -19.51 -21.59
C ASN A 79 10.14 -20.74 -20.85
N ASP A 80 10.85 -21.23 -19.82
CA ASP A 80 10.48 -22.40 -19.02
C ASP A 80 9.67 -22.04 -17.75
N PHE A 81 9.16 -20.81 -17.64
CA PHE A 81 8.43 -20.36 -16.46
C PHE A 81 7.10 -19.69 -16.80
N ILE A 82 6.13 -19.93 -15.92
CA ILE A 82 4.86 -19.23 -15.87
C ILE A 82 4.89 -18.27 -14.70
N LYS A 83 4.70 -16.99 -14.99
CA LYS A 83 4.62 -15.91 -14.01
C LYS A 83 3.16 -15.54 -13.81
N VAL A 84 2.65 -15.73 -12.60
CA VAL A 84 1.29 -15.35 -12.22
C VAL A 84 1.35 -14.04 -11.44
N HIS A 85 0.76 -12.98 -12.00
CA HIS A 85 0.64 -11.68 -11.35
C HIS A 85 -0.77 -11.53 -10.80
N ARG A 86 -0.90 -11.33 -9.48
CA ARG A 86 -2.20 -11.14 -8.82
C ARG A 86 -2.43 -9.64 -8.59
N GLY A 87 -3.55 -9.13 -9.08
CA GLY A 87 -3.82 -7.69 -9.12
C GLY A 87 -3.22 -6.97 -10.34
N PHE A 88 -3.87 -5.90 -10.79
CA PHE A 88 -3.35 -5.06 -11.87
C PHE A 88 -2.17 -4.22 -11.34
N GLY A 89 -0.97 -4.44 -11.87
CA GLY A 89 0.21 -3.60 -11.58
C GLY A 89 1.08 -4.04 -10.39
N ASP A 90 0.75 -5.13 -9.71
CA ASP A 90 1.59 -5.65 -8.63
C ASP A 90 2.55 -6.74 -9.16
N HIS A 91 3.83 -6.36 -9.32
CA HIS A 91 4.91 -7.28 -9.69
C HIS A 91 5.55 -7.96 -8.46
N ARG A 92 5.14 -7.62 -7.22
CA ARG A 92 5.78 -8.12 -5.99
C ARG A 92 5.14 -9.41 -5.47
N SER A 93 3.92 -9.74 -5.90
CA SER A 93 3.26 -11.03 -5.64
C SER A 93 3.36 -12.01 -6.84
N GLU A 94 4.45 -11.94 -7.60
CA GLU A 94 4.72 -12.82 -8.74
C GLU A 94 4.99 -14.26 -8.27
N ILE A 95 4.05 -15.16 -8.55
CA ILE A 95 4.28 -16.59 -8.35
C ILE A 95 4.93 -17.12 -9.63
N LYS A 96 6.18 -17.59 -9.52
CA LYS A 96 6.89 -18.28 -10.60
C LYS A 96 6.64 -19.77 -10.49
N ILE A 97 6.15 -20.37 -11.57
CA ILE A 97 5.86 -21.79 -11.69
C ILE A 97 6.70 -22.34 -12.83
N GLN A 98 7.49 -23.38 -12.55
CA GLN A 98 8.33 -24.01 -13.57
C GLN A 98 7.49 -24.87 -14.52
N ILE A 99 7.72 -24.70 -15.82
CA ILE A 99 7.23 -25.58 -16.89
C ILE A 99 8.19 -26.77 -16.95
N LEU A 100 7.67 -27.95 -16.65
CA LEU A 100 8.44 -29.19 -16.65
C LEU A 100 8.47 -29.83 -18.04
N LYS A 101 7.40 -29.65 -18.81
CA LYS A 101 7.27 -30.15 -20.18
C LYS A 101 6.27 -29.28 -20.95
N GLU A 102 6.58 -28.97 -22.20
CA GLU A 102 5.63 -28.38 -23.14
C GLU A 102 5.26 -29.42 -24.20
N GLU A 103 3.97 -29.52 -24.50
CA GLU A 103 3.43 -30.36 -25.56
C GLU A 103 2.54 -29.53 -26.48
N HIS A 104 2.61 -29.80 -27.78
CA HIS A 104 1.84 -29.06 -28.76
C HIS A 104 0.81 -29.95 -29.42
N ALA A 105 -0.40 -29.43 -29.50
CA ALA A 105 -1.51 -30.09 -30.16
C ALA A 105 -2.12 -29.14 -31.20
N TYR A 106 -2.92 -29.71 -32.09
CA TYR A 106 -3.52 -28.99 -33.21
C TYR A 106 -5.03 -29.18 -33.17
N ASN A 107 -5.76 -28.11 -33.51
CA ASN A 107 -7.20 -28.21 -33.72
C ASN A 107 -7.53 -28.72 -35.14
N SER A 108 -8.81 -28.87 -35.46
CA SER A 108 -9.29 -29.31 -36.78
C SER A 108 -8.90 -28.37 -37.92
N GLU A 109 -8.55 -27.12 -37.63
CA GLU A 109 -8.06 -26.12 -38.59
C GLU A 109 -6.52 -26.07 -38.68
N ASN A 110 -5.82 -27.05 -38.10
CA ASN A 110 -4.35 -27.09 -37.98
C ASN A 110 -3.73 -25.89 -37.23
N LYS A 111 -4.51 -25.19 -36.41
CA LYS A 111 -3.99 -24.15 -35.50
C LYS A 111 -3.45 -24.81 -34.23
N ARG A 112 -2.23 -24.42 -33.87
CA ARG A 112 -1.48 -24.96 -32.74
C ARG A 112 -1.94 -24.35 -31.42
N TYR A 113 -2.04 -25.17 -30.39
CA TYR A 113 -2.15 -24.76 -28.99
C TYR A 113 -1.14 -25.54 -28.13
N SER A 114 -0.76 -24.97 -26.98
CA SER A 114 0.23 -25.59 -26.07
C SER A 114 -0.41 -26.10 -24.80
N LEU A 115 0.04 -27.27 -24.36
CA LEU A 115 -0.21 -27.89 -23.08
C LEU A 115 1.08 -27.81 -22.26
N PHE A 116 1.03 -27.16 -21.11
CA PHE A 116 2.19 -26.97 -20.24
C PHE A 116 2.05 -27.83 -18.99
N LEU A 117 2.90 -28.85 -18.83
CA LEU A 117 3.01 -29.58 -17.57
C LEU A 117 3.80 -28.73 -16.56
N CYS A 118 3.18 -28.40 -15.43
CA CYS A 118 3.67 -27.42 -14.48
C CYS A 118 3.97 -28.06 -13.12
N GLU A 119 5.02 -27.61 -12.44
CA GLU A 119 5.42 -28.11 -11.11
C GLU A 119 4.32 -27.94 -10.04
N LYS A 120 3.51 -26.88 -10.13
CA LYS A 120 2.50 -26.50 -9.13
C LYS A 120 1.27 -25.86 -9.82
N PRO A 121 0.09 -25.87 -9.17
CA PRO A 121 -1.09 -25.20 -9.72
C PRO A 121 -0.96 -23.66 -9.74
N LEU A 122 -1.61 -23.01 -10.71
CA LEU A 122 -1.64 -21.55 -10.86
C LEU A 122 -2.35 -20.86 -9.67
N ILE A 123 -3.32 -21.55 -9.07
CA ILE A 123 -4.00 -21.10 -7.86
C ILE A 123 -3.71 -22.07 -6.71
N SER A 124 -3.26 -21.53 -5.57
CA SER A 124 -3.09 -22.27 -4.32
C SER A 124 -4.33 -22.09 -3.45
N PRO A 125 -4.84 -23.14 -2.79
CA PRO A 125 -6.12 -23.12 -2.07
C PRO A 125 -6.18 -22.25 -0.79
N LEU A 126 -5.17 -21.44 -0.49
CA LEU A 126 -5.04 -20.78 0.81
C LEU A 126 -5.68 -19.39 0.95
N ASN A 127 -6.37 -18.88 -0.09
CA ASN A 127 -6.91 -17.52 -0.05
C ASN A 127 -8.42 -17.40 0.22
N ASN A 128 -9.11 -18.49 0.59
CA ASN A 128 -10.48 -18.40 1.11
C ASN A 128 -10.48 -18.54 2.65
N ARG A 129 -10.11 -17.48 3.37
CA ARG A 129 -10.46 -17.34 4.80
C ARG A 129 -11.93 -16.96 4.91
N MET A 130 -12.80 -17.96 4.90
CA MET A 130 -14.09 -17.88 5.57
C MET A 130 -14.08 -18.86 6.74
N HIS A 131 -14.48 -18.35 7.90
CA HIS A 131 -14.70 -19.09 9.14
C HIS A 131 -15.39 -20.43 8.91
N LEU A 132 -14.92 -21.48 9.59
CA LEU A 132 -15.75 -22.41 10.36
C LEU A 132 -14.88 -23.30 11.26
N THR A 133 -15.00 -22.99 12.56
CA THR A 133 -15.09 -23.90 13.72
C THR A 133 -14.11 -25.08 13.88
N LYS A 134 -13.35 -24.98 14.98
CA LYS A 134 -12.87 -26.05 15.86
C LYS A 134 -13.33 -27.47 15.49
N LYS A 135 -12.37 -28.32 15.13
CA LYS A 135 -12.21 -29.64 15.74
C LYS A 135 -10.73 -30.00 15.82
N GLN A 136 -10.35 -30.44 17.00
CA GLN A 136 -9.01 -30.82 17.42
C GLN A 136 -8.51 -32.03 16.62
N SER A 137 -7.27 -31.96 16.15
CA SER A 137 -6.30 -33.06 16.23
C SER A 137 -4.92 -32.54 15.84
N THR A 138 -4.07 -32.32 16.84
CA THR A 138 -2.66 -32.73 16.87
C THR A 138 -1.88 -32.72 15.54
N GLU A 139 -1.68 -31.53 14.96
CA GLU A 139 -0.52 -31.22 14.12
C GLU A 139 0.04 -29.84 14.53
N GLU A 140 0.41 -29.74 15.80
CA GLU A 140 1.30 -28.70 16.31
C GLU A 140 2.73 -29.03 15.85
N ARG A 141 3.14 -28.49 14.69
CA ARG A 141 4.53 -28.11 14.33
C ARG A 141 4.58 -27.84 12.83
N VAL A 142 4.05 -26.69 12.44
CA VAL A 142 4.59 -25.71 11.49
C VAL A 142 3.45 -24.71 11.32
N LYS A 143 3.35 -23.77 12.28
CA LYS A 143 2.63 -22.52 12.02
C LYS A 143 3.36 -21.90 10.84
N LYS A 144 2.69 -21.81 9.69
CA LYS A 144 3.10 -20.91 8.60
C LYS A 144 3.50 -19.58 9.23
N ASN A 145 4.64 -19.05 8.82
CA ASN A 145 5.20 -17.76 9.21
C ASN A 145 4.16 -16.63 9.13
N THR A 146 3.26 -16.56 10.10
CA THR A 146 2.31 -15.48 10.28
C THR A 146 3.09 -14.37 10.94
N GLU A 147 3.10 -13.19 10.30
CA GLU A 147 3.53 -11.96 10.92
C GLU A 147 2.89 -11.86 12.31
N LEU A 148 3.72 -11.75 13.34
CA LEU A 148 3.27 -11.51 14.71
C LEU A 148 2.91 -10.03 14.79
N ILE A 149 1.65 -9.72 15.08
CA ILE A 149 1.13 -8.35 14.95
C ILE A 149 1.02 -7.68 16.31
N SER A 150 0.59 -8.43 17.33
CA SER A 150 0.38 -7.89 18.67
C SER A 150 1.61 -7.98 19.57
N PHE A 151 1.65 -7.12 20.58
CA PHE A 151 2.69 -7.14 21.62
C PHE A 151 2.73 -8.50 22.34
N GLU A 152 1.56 -9.04 22.67
CA GLU A 152 1.39 -10.28 23.41
C GLU A 152 1.85 -11.49 22.58
N GLU A 153 1.58 -11.51 21.27
CA GLU A 153 2.10 -12.53 20.37
C GLU A 153 3.62 -12.51 20.29
N CYS A 154 4.22 -11.31 20.22
CA CYS A 154 5.67 -11.15 20.20
C CYS A 154 6.31 -11.61 21.52
N GLU A 155 5.73 -11.25 22.66
CA GLU A 155 6.22 -11.69 23.98
C GLU A 155 6.21 -13.22 24.08
N ASN A 156 5.09 -13.84 23.75
CA ASN A 156 4.94 -15.29 23.82
C ASN A 156 5.94 -16.01 22.90
N PHE A 157 6.16 -15.48 21.70
CA PHE A 157 7.12 -16.05 20.76
C PHE A 157 8.57 -15.92 21.26
N LEU A 158 8.98 -14.75 21.76
CA LEU A 158 10.34 -14.56 22.27
C LEU A 158 10.62 -15.44 23.50
N LYS A 159 9.63 -15.59 24.41
CA LYS A 159 9.74 -16.53 25.54
C LYS A 159 9.88 -17.99 25.10
N GLN A 160 9.23 -18.39 24.01
CA GLN A 160 9.38 -19.73 23.44
C GLN A 160 10.77 -19.99 22.87
N ILE A 161 11.42 -18.95 22.34
CA ILE A 161 12.81 -19.05 21.86
C ILE A 161 13.78 -19.07 23.04
N SER A 162 13.69 -18.09 23.93
CA SER A 162 14.57 -17.92 25.07
C SER A 162 13.95 -17.00 26.12
N GLU A 163 13.40 -17.61 27.16
CA GLU A 163 12.82 -16.89 28.30
C GLU A 163 13.85 -15.99 28.99
N THR A 164 15.07 -16.49 29.20
CA THR A 164 16.15 -15.75 29.87
C THR A 164 16.58 -14.50 29.11
N LYS A 165 16.73 -14.58 27.77
CA LYS A 165 17.03 -13.41 26.93
C LYS A 165 15.87 -12.43 26.87
N THR A 166 14.65 -12.93 26.86
CA THR A 166 13.44 -12.09 26.86
C THR A 166 13.34 -11.29 28.15
N GLU A 167 13.57 -11.92 29.30
CA GLU A 167 13.62 -11.23 30.60
C GLU A 167 14.76 -10.22 30.67
N LYS A 168 15.94 -10.55 30.12
CA LYS A 168 17.08 -9.62 30.04
C LYS A 168 16.74 -8.38 29.21
N LEU A 169 16.13 -8.55 28.05
CA LEU A 169 15.62 -7.45 27.20
C LEU A 169 14.63 -6.58 27.97
N GLN A 170 13.63 -7.20 28.59
CA GLN A 170 12.63 -6.49 29.38
C GLN A 170 13.26 -5.69 30.53
N ASN A 171 14.24 -6.26 31.23
CA ASN A 171 14.93 -5.60 32.32
C ASN A 171 15.79 -4.42 31.84
N GLN A 172 16.50 -4.56 30.72
CA GLN A 172 17.28 -3.46 30.13
C GLN A 172 16.37 -2.31 29.65
N ILE A 173 15.22 -2.61 29.08
CA ILE A 173 14.21 -1.59 28.72
C ILE A 173 13.66 -0.91 29.97
N LYS A 174 13.29 -1.66 31.01
CA LYS A 174 12.84 -1.07 32.29
C LYS A 174 13.92 -0.20 32.92
N GLN A 175 15.17 -0.60 32.83
CA GLN A 175 16.29 0.21 33.30
C GLN A 175 16.41 1.50 32.49
N LEU A 176 16.32 1.43 31.15
CA LEU A 176 16.33 2.60 30.28
C LEU A 176 15.19 3.58 30.63
N ILE A 177 13.96 3.09 30.83
CA ILE A 177 12.82 3.92 31.26
C ILE A 177 13.11 4.63 32.59
N ARG A 178 13.77 3.95 33.54
CA ARG A 178 14.06 4.50 34.87
C ARG A 178 15.22 5.50 34.89
N THR A 179 16.24 5.27 34.08
CA THR A 179 17.47 6.08 34.10
C THR A 179 17.42 7.25 33.13
N TYR A 180 16.62 7.15 32.07
CA TYR A 180 16.55 8.16 31.04
C TYR A 180 15.41 9.15 31.29
N ILE A 181 15.74 10.45 31.33
CA ILE A 181 14.73 11.50 31.43
C ILE A 181 14.10 11.66 30.04
N ILE A 182 12.87 11.19 29.90
CA ILE A 182 12.12 11.27 28.64
C ILE A 182 11.49 12.67 28.55
N LEU A 183 12.19 13.63 27.95
CA LEU A 183 11.65 14.95 27.58
C LEU A 183 11.32 15.02 26.08
N PRO A 184 10.28 15.77 25.66
CA PRO A 184 9.83 15.82 24.26
C PRO A 184 10.93 16.15 23.25
N GLU A 185 11.87 16.99 23.66
CA GLU A 185 13.00 17.47 22.87
C GLU A 185 14.01 16.34 22.58
N PHE A 186 14.06 15.31 23.42
CA PHE A 186 14.98 14.18 23.29
C PHE A 186 14.36 12.94 22.62
N LEU A 187 13.16 13.06 22.02
CA LEU A 187 12.47 11.93 21.37
C LEU A 187 13.39 11.18 20.37
N GLU A 188 14.20 11.90 19.61
CA GLU A 188 15.13 11.32 18.62
C GLU A 188 16.29 10.57 19.28
N ASP A 189 16.85 11.09 20.39
CA ASP A 189 17.89 10.37 21.16
C ASP A 189 17.31 9.12 21.83
N VAL A 190 16.07 9.19 22.32
CA VAL A 190 15.35 8.01 22.85
C VAL A 190 15.20 6.95 21.75
N ALA A 191 14.74 7.34 20.56
CA ALA A 191 14.59 6.44 19.42
C ALA A 191 15.94 5.79 19.04
N LEU A 192 17.01 6.58 18.95
CA LEU A 192 18.35 6.07 18.62
C LEU A 192 18.88 5.08 19.66
N ARG A 193 18.72 5.38 20.95
CA ARG A 193 19.17 4.49 22.05
C ARG A 193 18.37 3.20 22.09
N LEU A 194 17.05 3.30 21.93
CA LEU A 194 16.18 2.13 21.88
C LEU A 194 16.49 1.26 20.67
N LYS A 195 16.73 1.86 19.50
CA LYS A 195 17.16 1.13 18.31
C LYS A 195 18.46 0.37 18.53
N LYS A 196 19.49 1.02 19.10
CA LYS A 196 20.77 0.36 19.43
C LYS A 196 20.59 -0.84 20.38
N LEU A 197 19.71 -0.70 21.37
CA LEU A 197 19.37 -1.79 22.27
C LEU A 197 18.69 -2.95 21.52
N ILE A 198 17.74 -2.64 20.64
CA ILE A 198 17.04 -3.63 19.81
C ILE A 198 18.00 -4.33 18.86
N ASP A 199 18.87 -3.61 18.15
CA ASP A 199 19.91 -4.17 17.27
C ASP A 199 20.80 -5.18 18.03
N PHE A 200 21.20 -4.85 19.27
CA PHE A 200 21.96 -5.77 20.11
C PHE A 200 21.19 -7.07 20.39
N PHE A 201 19.90 -6.97 20.76
CA PHE A 201 19.09 -8.17 21.03
C PHE A 201 18.73 -8.95 19.77
N ILE A 202 18.59 -8.30 18.62
CA ILE A 202 18.40 -8.99 17.34
C ILE A 202 19.55 -9.98 17.11
N GLU A 203 20.79 -9.53 17.26
CA GLU A 203 21.94 -10.42 17.10
C GLU A 203 22.04 -11.45 18.25
N ASP A 204 21.67 -11.10 19.48
CA ASP A 204 21.64 -12.05 20.62
C ASP A 204 20.62 -13.19 20.39
N PHE A 205 19.42 -12.90 19.89
CA PHE A 205 18.38 -13.89 19.60
C PHE A 205 18.63 -14.70 18.30
N ARG A 206 19.44 -14.16 17.38
CA ARG A 206 19.63 -14.73 16.04
C ARG A 206 20.07 -16.19 16.06
N ASN A 207 21.05 -16.53 16.89
CA ASN A 207 21.59 -17.89 16.95
C ASN A 207 20.57 -18.89 17.51
N ASP A 208 19.81 -18.49 18.53
CA ASP A 208 18.79 -19.34 19.16
C ASP A 208 17.64 -19.62 18.17
N ILE A 209 17.27 -18.61 17.38
CA ILE A 209 16.23 -18.76 16.36
C ILE A 209 16.69 -19.64 15.21
N ILE A 210 17.92 -19.49 14.73
CA ILE A 210 18.45 -20.36 13.68
C ILE A 210 18.50 -21.82 14.18
N ALA A 211 18.83 -22.04 15.46
CA ALA A 211 18.79 -23.37 16.06
C ALA A 211 17.36 -23.93 16.18
N MET A 212 16.37 -23.10 16.51
CA MET A 212 14.96 -23.49 16.64
C MET A 212 14.26 -23.67 15.28
N GLN A 213 14.53 -22.77 14.33
CA GLN A 213 13.90 -22.64 13.02
C GLN A 213 14.92 -22.11 11.99
N PRO A 214 15.69 -23.00 11.31
CA PRO A 214 16.78 -22.61 10.41
C PRO A 214 16.35 -21.68 9.25
N ASN A 215 15.08 -21.76 8.84
CA ASN A 215 14.51 -20.97 7.75
C ASN A 215 13.61 -19.83 8.25
N TYR A 216 13.78 -19.37 9.49
CA TYR A 216 13.00 -18.25 10.01
C TYR A 216 13.38 -16.95 9.27
N PRO A 217 12.41 -16.24 8.67
CA PRO A 217 12.68 -15.01 7.94
C PRO A 217 13.31 -13.96 8.85
N LYS A 218 14.43 -13.38 8.42
CA LYS A 218 15.15 -12.37 9.20
C LYS A 218 14.25 -11.18 9.52
N GLU A 219 13.44 -10.76 8.56
CA GLU A 219 12.53 -9.61 8.66
C GLU A 219 11.49 -9.79 9.78
N LEU A 220 11.01 -11.03 9.98
CA LEU A 220 10.07 -11.35 11.05
C LEU A 220 10.72 -11.27 12.43
N LEU A 221 12.00 -11.65 12.54
CA LEU A 221 12.72 -11.52 13.80
C LEU A 221 12.89 -10.05 14.17
N LEU A 222 13.32 -9.25 13.20
CA LEU A 222 13.52 -7.81 13.38
C LEU A 222 12.22 -7.15 13.86
N SER A 223 11.11 -7.38 13.16
CA SER A 223 9.82 -6.78 13.51
C SER A 223 9.24 -7.28 14.84
N THR A 224 9.53 -8.54 15.22
CA THR A 224 9.07 -9.13 16.48
C THR A 224 9.79 -8.51 17.68
N ILE A 225 11.13 -8.42 17.64
CA ILE A 225 11.91 -7.80 18.72
C ILE A 225 11.60 -6.31 18.82
N GLU A 226 11.47 -5.61 17.68
CA GLU A 226 11.04 -4.22 17.64
C GLU A 226 9.68 -4.03 18.32
N SER A 227 8.67 -4.80 17.90
CA SER A 227 7.30 -4.70 18.42
C SER A 227 7.21 -5.00 19.90
N TYR A 228 7.90 -6.04 20.38
CA TYR A 228 7.96 -6.34 21.81
C TYR A 228 8.63 -5.21 22.60
N SER A 229 9.79 -4.75 22.13
CA SER A 229 10.58 -3.72 22.83
C SER A 229 9.84 -2.40 22.93
N ILE A 230 9.20 -1.96 21.83
CA ILE A 230 8.42 -0.72 21.82
C ILE A 230 7.14 -0.87 22.65
N GLY A 231 6.49 -2.04 22.61
CA GLY A 231 5.30 -2.29 23.44
C GLY A 231 5.59 -2.19 24.94
N LEU A 232 6.79 -2.54 25.40
CA LEU A 232 7.24 -2.32 26.78
C LEU A 232 7.42 -0.83 27.13
N MET A 233 7.73 0.02 26.14
CA MET A 233 7.92 1.45 26.30
C MET A 233 6.72 2.29 25.84
N TYR A 234 5.60 1.66 25.47
CA TYR A 234 4.51 2.37 24.78
C TYR A 234 3.98 3.57 25.56
N GLU A 235 3.56 3.38 26.81
CA GLU A 235 2.97 4.44 27.65
C GLU A 235 3.88 5.68 27.75
N PRO A 236 5.16 5.58 28.19
CA PRO A 236 6.00 6.77 28.27
C PRO A 236 6.31 7.39 26.91
N LEU A 237 6.42 6.59 25.83
CA LEU A 237 6.70 7.10 24.49
C LEU A 237 5.50 7.84 23.89
N ILE A 238 4.30 7.28 24.00
CA ILE A 238 3.11 7.88 23.41
C ILE A 238 2.73 9.17 24.13
N ASP A 239 2.89 9.22 25.46
CA ASP A 239 2.67 10.44 26.23
C ASP A 239 3.66 11.54 25.85
N LEU A 240 4.91 11.17 25.58
CA LEU A 240 5.93 12.10 25.11
C LEU A 240 5.56 12.69 23.74
N ILE A 241 5.17 11.82 22.81
CA ILE A 241 4.82 12.20 21.46
C ILE A 241 3.56 13.07 21.48
N LYS A 242 2.53 12.70 22.25
CA LYS A 242 1.32 13.52 22.45
C LYS A 242 1.65 14.92 22.94
N LYS A 243 2.59 15.07 23.89
CA LYS A 243 3.04 16.39 24.34
C LYS A 243 3.76 17.17 23.23
N LYS A 244 4.63 16.52 22.46
CA LYS A 244 5.35 17.15 21.34
C LYS A 244 4.40 17.60 20.22
N MET A 245 3.40 16.78 19.91
CA MET A 245 2.52 16.91 18.76
C MET A 245 1.18 17.60 19.07
N ILE A 246 0.96 18.05 20.32
CA ILE A 246 -0.36 18.54 20.78
C ILE A 246 -0.93 19.64 19.88
N LYS A 247 -0.09 20.59 19.44
CA LYS A 247 -0.52 21.70 18.58
C LYS A 247 -0.98 21.21 17.20
N GLU A 248 -0.32 20.18 16.68
CA GLU A 248 -0.64 19.61 15.37
C GLU A 248 -1.90 18.75 15.45
N ASP A 249 -2.07 17.97 16.52
CA ASP A 249 -3.30 17.22 16.80
C ASP A 249 -4.50 18.17 17.01
N GLU A 250 -4.33 19.26 17.76
CA GLU A 250 -5.36 20.30 17.94
C GLU A 250 -5.72 20.98 16.63
N LEU A 251 -4.73 21.33 15.79
CA LEU A 251 -4.95 21.91 14.47
C LEU A 251 -5.74 20.95 13.57
N PHE A 252 -5.34 19.68 13.54
CA PHE A 252 -6.03 18.64 12.78
C PHE A 252 -7.49 18.50 13.22
N MET A 253 -7.76 18.45 14.53
CA MET A 253 -9.11 18.36 15.08
C MET A 253 -9.95 19.62 14.80
N ALA A 254 -9.35 20.80 14.86
CA ALA A 254 -10.00 22.05 14.51
C ALA A 254 -10.41 22.05 13.03
N LYS A 255 -9.53 21.60 12.14
CA LYS A 255 -9.78 21.50 10.69
C LYS A 255 -10.83 20.45 10.35
N ILE A 256 -10.79 19.27 10.97
CA ILE A 256 -11.87 18.27 10.88
C ILE A 256 -13.22 18.88 11.25
N SER A 257 -13.26 19.72 12.27
CA SER A 257 -14.51 20.34 12.75
C SER A 257 -15.07 21.39 11.78
N MET A 258 -14.24 21.93 10.88
CA MET A 258 -14.70 22.80 9.78
C MET A 258 -15.34 22.02 8.64
N ILE A 259 -15.04 20.73 8.51
CA ILE A 259 -15.63 19.87 7.48
C ILE A 259 -17.08 19.55 7.89
N PRO A 260 -18.09 19.88 7.06
CA PRO A 260 -19.47 19.63 7.39
C PRO A 260 -19.74 18.12 7.56
N ASN A 261 -20.21 17.72 8.74
CA ASN A 261 -20.63 16.34 8.99
C ASN A 261 -21.92 15.95 8.23
N LYS A 262 -22.75 16.93 7.86
CA LYS A 262 -23.95 16.71 7.05
C LYS A 262 -23.53 16.62 5.59
N ASP A 263 -23.85 15.50 4.95
CA ASP A 263 -23.53 15.17 3.55
C ASP A 263 -22.03 15.07 3.25
N LEU A 264 -21.29 14.35 4.10
CA LEU A 264 -19.88 14.07 3.89
C LEU A 264 -19.70 13.04 2.76
N LYS A 265 -19.50 13.51 1.52
CA LYS A 265 -19.34 12.63 0.36
C LYS A 265 -17.92 12.71 -0.22
N PRO A 266 -17.34 11.61 -0.72
CA PRO A 266 -16.03 11.65 -1.37
C PRO A 266 -15.98 12.64 -2.55
N THR A 267 -17.11 12.85 -3.23
CA THR A 267 -17.22 13.82 -4.34
C THR A 267 -16.95 15.27 -3.92
N ASN A 268 -17.15 15.61 -2.64
CA ASN A 268 -16.78 16.93 -2.11
C ASN A 268 -15.26 17.14 -2.03
N PHE A 269 -14.49 16.06 -2.14
CA PHE A 269 -13.04 16.03 -2.04
C PHE A 269 -12.37 15.57 -3.34
N GLY A 270 -13.10 15.59 -4.47
CA GLY A 270 -12.55 15.31 -5.80
C GLY A 270 -12.79 13.89 -6.32
N ALA A 271 -13.50 13.02 -5.59
CA ALA A 271 -13.86 11.70 -6.11
C ALA A 271 -14.85 11.77 -7.28
N GLN A 272 -14.86 10.73 -8.10
CA GLN A 272 -15.83 10.53 -9.17
C GLN A 272 -17.26 10.47 -8.64
N LYS A 273 -18.22 10.97 -9.44
CA LYS A 273 -19.66 10.96 -9.08
C LYS A 273 -20.22 9.58 -8.78
N ALA A 274 -19.64 8.52 -9.34
CA ALA A 274 -20.02 7.14 -9.04
C ALA A 274 -19.94 6.81 -7.55
N PHE A 275 -19.03 7.46 -6.81
CA PHE A 275 -18.80 7.24 -5.38
C PHE A 275 -19.56 8.23 -4.48
N GLU A 276 -20.56 8.94 -5.02
CA GLU A 276 -21.35 9.91 -4.25
C GLU A 276 -22.09 9.25 -3.07
N ASN A 277 -22.52 8.00 -3.23
CA ASN A 277 -23.23 7.22 -2.20
C ASN A 277 -22.30 6.35 -1.36
N PHE A 278 -21.00 6.66 -1.32
CA PHE A 278 -20.07 5.98 -0.44
C PHE A 278 -20.51 6.16 1.02
N ASP A 279 -20.62 5.02 1.72
CA ASP A 279 -21.02 4.98 3.12
C ASP A 279 -19.91 4.39 3.98
N ILE A 280 -19.75 4.95 5.18
CA ILE A 280 -18.68 4.59 6.11
C ILE A 280 -19.19 3.47 7.00
N SER A 281 -18.62 2.28 6.82
CA SER A 281 -18.98 1.11 7.62
C SER A 281 -18.70 1.31 9.12
N ASP A 282 -19.59 0.83 9.98
CA ASP A 282 -19.39 0.83 11.44
C ASP A 282 -18.10 0.11 11.86
N LEU A 283 -17.67 -0.90 11.09
CA LEU A 283 -16.40 -1.60 11.30
C LEU A 283 -15.19 -0.66 11.22
N VAL A 284 -15.25 0.36 10.35
CA VAL A 284 -14.18 1.36 10.23
C VAL A 284 -14.13 2.23 11.47
N VAL A 285 -15.29 2.62 11.99
CA VAL A 285 -15.41 3.44 13.22
C VAL A 285 -14.88 2.67 14.44
N GLU A 286 -15.21 1.38 14.54
CA GLU A 286 -14.70 0.49 15.58
C GLU A 286 -13.17 0.39 15.51
N LYS A 287 -12.61 0.11 14.33
CA LYS A 287 -11.15 0.01 14.14
C LYS A 287 -10.40 1.30 14.48
N PHE A 288 -10.97 2.46 14.15
CA PHE A 288 -10.38 3.74 14.55
C PHE A 288 -10.40 3.95 16.07
N SER A 289 -11.45 3.45 16.75
CA SER A 289 -11.52 3.49 18.21
C SER A 289 -10.45 2.59 18.84
N ASP A 290 -10.16 1.43 18.22
CA ASP A 290 -9.11 0.52 18.67
C ASP A 290 -7.69 1.03 18.40
N LEU A 291 -7.50 1.83 17.34
CA LEU A 291 -6.18 2.31 16.89
C LEU A 291 -5.37 2.99 18.02
N GLU A 292 -6.03 3.76 18.89
CA GLU A 292 -5.38 4.43 20.02
C GLU A 292 -4.84 3.44 21.07
N ASN A 293 -5.50 2.29 21.24
CA ASN A 293 -5.17 1.28 22.26
C ASN A 293 -4.03 0.33 21.83
N LEU A 294 -3.72 0.29 20.52
CA LEU A 294 -2.64 -0.54 19.99
C LEU A 294 -1.27 -0.01 20.42
N LYS A 295 -0.36 -0.91 20.87
CA LYS A 295 0.89 -0.52 21.54
C LYS A 295 2.12 -0.46 20.63
N THR A 296 2.05 -1.02 19.42
CA THR A 296 3.22 -1.17 18.54
C THR A 296 3.01 -0.45 17.22
N PRO A 297 4.07 0.07 16.57
CA PRO A 297 3.96 0.65 15.24
C PRO A 297 3.37 -0.32 14.23
N LEU A 298 3.81 -1.59 14.26
CA LEU A 298 3.32 -2.64 13.37
C LEU A 298 1.81 -2.90 13.57
N SER A 299 1.32 -2.96 14.81
CA SER A 299 -0.12 -3.16 15.07
C SER A 299 -0.95 -1.97 14.61
N LYS A 300 -0.51 -0.74 14.90
CA LYS A 300 -1.19 0.48 14.42
C LYS A 300 -1.22 0.54 12.90
N LEU A 301 -0.11 0.21 12.24
CA LEU A 301 -0.02 0.25 10.79
C LEU A 301 -0.85 -0.85 10.12
N ASN A 302 -0.90 -2.05 10.70
CA ASN A 302 -1.82 -3.10 10.27
C ASN A 302 -3.28 -2.70 10.45
N CYS A 303 -3.62 -1.98 11.52
CA CYS A 303 -4.98 -1.45 11.70
C CYS A 303 -5.34 -0.45 10.59
N LEU A 304 -4.43 0.49 10.27
CA LEU A 304 -4.61 1.42 9.14
C LEU A 304 -4.78 0.68 7.81
N LYS A 305 -3.97 -0.34 7.54
CA LYS A 305 -4.11 -1.20 6.35
C LYS A 305 -5.48 -1.85 6.27
N GLN A 306 -5.94 -2.46 7.37
CA GLN A 306 -7.26 -3.11 7.40
C GLN A 306 -8.39 -2.11 7.20
N ILE A 307 -8.28 -0.90 7.76
CA ILE A 307 -9.24 0.17 7.49
C ILE A 307 -9.26 0.50 5.99
N LEU A 308 -8.08 0.67 5.38
CA LEU A 308 -7.97 0.97 3.97
C LEU A 308 -8.54 -0.14 3.08
N GLU A 309 -8.31 -1.40 3.41
CA GLU A 309 -8.91 -2.56 2.73
C GLU A 309 -10.43 -2.51 2.76
N VAL A 310 -11.03 -2.20 3.92
CA VAL A 310 -12.49 -2.05 4.05
C VAL A 310 -13.01 -0.91 3.18
N ILE A 311 -12.31 0.22 3.12
CA ILE A 311 -12.66 1.35 2.23
C ILE A 311 -12.60 0.91 0.76
N VAL A 312 -11.49 0.28 0.35
CA VAL A 312 -11.28 -0.19 -1.01
C VAL A 312 -12.35 -1.21 -1.42
N ASP A 313 -12.69 -2.16 -0.55
CA ASP A 313 -13.72 -3.15 -0.85
C ASP A 313 -15.11 -2.53 -0.98
N ARG A 314 -15.39 -1.47 -0.20
CA ARG A 314 -16.63 -0.71 -0.35
C ARG A 314 -16.69 0.05 -1.68
N LEU A 315 -15.58 0.66 -2.10
CA LEU A 315 -15.48 1.30 -3.42
C LEU A 315 -15.64 0.28 -4.56
N LYS A 316 -15.03 -0.91 -4.44
CA LYS A 316 -15.20 -2.00 -5.43
C LYS A 316 -16.65 -2.44 -5.53
N GLN A 317 -17.35 -2.54 -4.41
CA GLN A 317 -18.77 -2.88 -4.45
C GLN A 317 -19.57 -1.86 -5.27
N THR A 318 -19.30 -0.56 -5.11
CA THR A 318 -19.93 0.48 -5.95
C THR A 318 -19.60 0.29 -7.41
N VAL A 319 -18.35 -0.04 -7.76
CA VAL A 319 -17.94 -0.35 -9.13
C VAL A 319 -18.72 -1.56 -9.68
N ASP A 320 -18.79 -2.65 -8.93
CA ASP A 320 -19.51 -3.88 -9.33
C ASP A 320 -21.02 -3.64 -9.54
N GLU A 321 -21.64 -2.79 -8.70
CA GLU A 321 -23.04 -2.38 -8.85
C GLU A 321 -23.28 -1.59 -10.15
N HIS A 322 -22.34 -0.75 -10.56
CA HIS A 322 -22.44 0.01 -11.83
C HIS A 322 -22.14 -0.84 -13.07
N HIS A 323 -21.29 -1.86 -12.97
CA HIS A 323 -21.03 -2.82 -14.05
C HIS A 323 -22.11 -3.93 -14.16
N SER A 324 -23.11 -3.90 -13.30
CA SER A 324 -24.24 -4.82 -13.34
C SER A 324 -25.04 -4.63 -14.65
N PRO A 325 -25.48 -5.72 -15.33
CA PRO A 325 -26.16 -5.65 -16.63
C PRO A 325 -27.49 -4.89 -16.61
N PHE A 326 -27.98 -4.48 -15.43
CA PHE A 326 -29.19 -3.70 -15.24
C PHE A 326 -28.94 -2.18 -15.23
N PHE A 327 -27.70 -1.72 -15.09
CA PHE A 327 -27.33 -0.29 -15.17
C PHE A 327 -26.91 0.10 -16.59
N LYS A 328 -27.58 1.12 -17.16
CA LYS A 328 -27.46 1.51 -18.58
C LYS A 328 -26.29 2.43 -18.89
N SER A 329 -25.43 2.78 -17.94
CA SER A 329 -24.27 3.64 -18.21
C SER A 329 -23.13 2.81 -18.78
N GLY A 330 -22.84 2.96 -20.07
CA GLY A 330 -21.70 2.32 -20.73
C GLY A 330 -20.32 2.86 -20.30
N GLU A 331 -20.25 3.65 -19.23
CA GLU A 331 -19.00 4.19 -18.69
C GLU A 331 -18.38 3.17 -17.72
N LYS A 332 -17.17 2.72 -18.05
CA LYS A 332 -16.39 1.86 -17.16
C LYS A 332 -15.83 2.70 -16.01
N ILE A 333 -16.29 2.46 -14.80
CA ILE A 333 -15.76 3.10 -13.60
C ILE A 333 -14.57 2.30 -13.09
N PHE A 334 -13.50 3.00 -12.75
CA PHE A 334 -12.30 2.47 -12.11
C PHE A 334 -12.02 3.29 -10.84
N ILE A 335 -11.45 2.64 -9.82
CA ILE A 335 -11.03 3.33 -8.60
C ILE A 335 -9.67 3.98 -8.87
N MET A 336 -9.61 5.30 -8.74
CA MET A 336 -8.37 6.07 -8.82
C MET A 336 -7.84 6.41 -7.42
N SER A 337 -6.58 6.83 -7.33
CA SER A 337 -5.97 7.25 -6.07
C SER A 337 -6.74 8.41 -5.42
N ASP A 338 -7.24 9.36 -6.21
CA ASP A 338 -8.03 10.49 -5.72
C ASP A 338 -9.35 10.04 -5.07
N ASP A 339 -10.01 9.00 -5.62
CA ASP A 339 -11.24 8.44 -5.04
C ASP A 339 -10.97 7.80 -3.67
N LEU A 340 -9.83 7.09 -3.58
CA LEU A 340 -9.40 6.46 -2.34
C LEU A 340 -9.06 7.51 -1.27
N ILE A 341 -8.25 8.52 -1.62
CA ILE A 341 -7.85 9.60 -0.70
C ILE A 341 -9.09 10.38 -0.23
N ALA A 342 -10.00 10.74 -1.15
CA ALA A 342 -11.26 11.39 -0.82
C ALA A 342 -12.11 10.58 0.15
N SER A 343 -12.17 9.26 -0.04
CA SER A 343 -12.89 8.35 0.86
C SER A 343 -12.22 8.27 2.24
N VAL A 344 -10.89 8.27 2.29
CA VAL A 344 -10.13 8.33 3.55
C VAL A 344 -10.35 9.65 4.29
N ILE A 345 -10.41 10.79 3.58
CA ILE A 345 -10.76 12.10 4.17
C ILE A 345 -12.15 12.04 4.81
N CYS A 346 -13.14 11.48 4.11
CA CYS A 346 -14.47 11.26 4.66
C CYS A 346 -14.43 10.41 5.95
N VAL A 347 -13.70 9.29 5.91
CA VAL A 347 -13.55 8.41 7.06
C VAL A 347 -12.91 9.14 8.25
N LEU A 348 -11.82 9.88 8.05
CA LEU A 348 -11.16 10.63 9.11
C LEU A 348 -12.06 11.71 9.70
N ALA A 349 -12.77 12.47 8.85
CA ALA A 349 -13.70 13.50 9.30
C ALA A 349 -14.90 12.92 10.09
N ARG A 350 -15.33 11.70 9.77
CA ARG A 350 -16.39 10.99 10.48
C ARG A 350 -15.92 10.39 11.82
N CYS A 351 -14.73 9.80 11.85
CA CYS A 351 -14.19 9.09 13.02
C CYS A 351 -13.54 10.04 14.04
N LYS A 352 -13.00 11.17 13.58
CA LYS A 352 -12.38 12.22 14.39
C LYS A 352 -11.32 11.70 15.38
N PRO A 353 -10.29 10.96 14.91
CA PRO A 353 -9.24 10.42 15.77
C PRO A 353 -8.46 11.57 16.42
N LYS A 354 -8.46 11.63 17.76
CA LYS A 354 -8.00 12.81 18.52
C LYS A 354 -6.49 13.03 18.42
N TYR A 355 -5.72 11.95 18.42
CA TYR A 355 -4.26 11.98 18.46
C TYR A 355 -3.64 11.43 17.16
N PHE A 356 -4.27 11.71 16.03
CA PHE A 356 -3.87 11.11 14.76
C PHE A 356 -2.46 11.52 14.31
N GLY A 357 -2.11 12.80 14.47
CA GLY A 357 -0.75 13.30 14.21
C GLY A 357 0.27 12.61 15.11
N SER A 358 -0.03 12.48 16.40
CA SER A 358 0.79 11.70 17.35
C SER A 358 0.97 10.24 16.93
N ILE A 359 -0.09 9.57 16.47
CA ILE A 359 -0.03 8.18 15.99
C ILE A 359 0.90 8.05 14.78
N ILE A 360 0.75 8.95 13.80
CA ILE A 360 1.61 8.95 12.61
C ILE A 360 3.07 9.20 12.99
N LYS A 361 3.33 10.16 13.89
CA LYS A 361 4.70 10.43 14.39
C LYS A 361 5.28 9.26 15.17
N PHE A 362 4.46 8.57 15.96
CA PHE A 362 4.86 7.35 16.67
C PHE A 362 5.30 6.25 15.70
N ILE A 363 4.53 6.01 14.63
CA ILE A 363 4.88 5.02 13.61
C ILE A 363 6.24 5.40 13.01
N HIS A 364 6.40 6.61 12.45
CA HIS A 364 7.66 7.04 11.83
C HIS A 364 8.89 6.98 12.73
N SER A 365 8.72 7.33 14.01
CA SER A 365 9.86 7.42 14.92
C SER A 365 10.37 6.04 15.39
N PHE A 366 9.51 5.02 15.32
CA PHE A 366 9.76 3.70 15.93
C PHE A 366 9.53 2.52 14.98
N SER A 367 9.39 2.74 13.67
CA SER A 367 9.29 1.68 12.66
C SER A 367 10.57 1.53 11.83
N TRP A 368 11.61 0.91 12.39
CA TRP A 368 12.90 0.80 11.72
C TRP A 368 13.00 -0.39 10.78
N TYR A 369 12.35 -1.50 11.15
CA TYR A 369 12.40 -2.75 10.36
C TYR A 369 11.09 -3.09 9.68
N LEU A 370 10.14 -2.16 9.63
CA LEU A 370 8.96 -2.34 8.79
C LEU A 370 9.38 -2.36 7.32
N PRO A 371 8.86 -3.29 6.51
CA PRO A 371 9.19 -3.38 5.10
C PRO A 371 8.73 -2.10 4.38
N GLN A 372 9.67 -1.22 4.02
CA GLN A 372 9.41 0.10 3.41
C GLN A 372 8.70 0.00 2.04
N ASN A 373 8.71 -1.19 1.44
CA ASN A 373 8.15 -1.51 0.13
C ASN A 373 6.85 -2.34 0.22
N SER A 374 6.12 -2.25 1.33
CA SER A 374 4.93 -3.06 1.59
C SER A 374 3.62 -2.29 1.42
N GLU A 375 2.52 -3.05 1.31
CA GLU A 375 1.14 -2.55 1.40
C GLU A 375 0.91 -1.67 2.64
N LEU A 376 1.68 -1.91 3.71
CA LEU A 376 1.68 -1.10 4.93
C LEU A 376 2.19 0.32 4.67
N GLY A 377 3.30 0.46 3.92
CA GLY A 377 3.84 1.77 3.53
C GLY A 377 2.86 2.57 2.68
N HIS A 378 2.23 1.92 1.68
CA HIS A 378 1.16 2.54 0.89
C HIS A 378 0.00 3.01 1.77
N SER A 379 -0.39 2.18 2.75
CA SER A 379 -1.47 2.53 3.68
C SER A 379 -1.12 3.76 4.51
N LEU A 380 0.09 3.82 5.08
CA LEU A 380 0.55 4.98 5.84
C LEU A 380 0.50 6.26 5.00
N VAL A 381 1.12 6.24 3.82
CA VAL A 381 1.20 7.40 2.93
C VAL A 381 -0.20 7.89 2.53
N THR A 382 -1.13 6.98 2.25
CA THR A 382 -2.52 7.35 1.91
C THR A 382 -3.18 8.13 3.04
N PHE A 383 -3.01 7.68 4.29
CA PHE A 383 -3.51 8.38 5.47
C PHE A 383 -2.79 9.71 5.73
N GLU A 384 -1.50 9.80 5.45
CA GLU A 384 -0.73 11.04 5.59
C GLU A 384 -1.16 12.10 4.59
N VAL A 385 -1.37 11.72 3.33
CA VAL A 385 -1.88 12.62 2.29
C VAL A 385 -3.27 13.13 2.67
N ALA A 386 -4.15 12.24 3.17
CA ALA A 386 -5.47 12.65 3.64
C ALA A 386 -5.40 13.58 4.86
N LYS A 387 -4.49 13.32 5.81
CA LYS A 387 -4.23 14.20 6.96
C LYS A 387 -3.80 15.58 6.50
N GLU A 388 -2.83 15.64 5.59
CA GLU A 388 -2.27 16.89 5.08
C GLU A 388 -3.31 17.70 4.31
N TYR A 389 -4.16 17.04 3.52
CA TYR A 389 -5.29 17.68 2.89
C TYR A 389 -6.23 18.34 3.91
N ILE A 390 -6.60 17.62 4.97
CA ILE A 390 -7.47 18.13 6.03
C ILE A 390 -6.84 19.34 6.72
N VAL A 391 -5.55 19.28 7.07
CA VAL A 391 -4.83 20.38 7.72
C VAL A 391 -4.84 21.64 6.85
N ASN A 392 -4.72 21.49 5.53
CA ASN A 392 -4.75 22.59 4.57
C ASN A 392 -6.15 22.97 4.08
N TYR A 393 -7.21 22.36 4.60
CA TYR A 393 -8.58 22.65 4.18
C TYR A 393 -8.99 24.09 4.55
N THR A 394 -9.49 24.84 3.57
CA THR A 394 -9.88 26.27 3.71
C THR A 394 -11.39 26.51 3.69
N GLY A 395 -12.23 25.47 3.52
CA GLY A 395 -13.69 25.61 3.56
C GLY A 395 -14.36 26.25 2.33
N ASP A 396 -13.60 26.94 1.46
CA ASP A 396 -14.15 27.80 0.39
C ASP A 396 -14.36 27.13 -0.99
N ASN A 397 -14.09 25.83 -1.14
CA ASN A 397 -14.21 25.14 -2.44
C ASN A 397 -15.65 24.71 -2.82
N ARG A 398 -16.67 25.51 -2.47
CA ARG A 398 -18.03 25.32 -3.02
C ARG A 398 -18.22 26.27 -4.22
N ASN A 399 -18.09 25.69 -5.43
CA ASN A 399 -18.52 26.19 -6.75
C ASN A 399 -17.48 26.92 -7.64
N GLN A 400 -16.57 26.16 -8.28
CA GLN A 400 -15.98 26.58 -9.57
C GLN A 400 -16.02 25.50 -10.65
N SER A 401 -17.12 24.74 -10.72
CA SER A 401 -17.42 23.91 -11.88
C SER A 401 -18.80 24.26 -12.45
N SER A 402 -18.97 25.51 -12.86
CA SER A 402 -19.99 25.91 -13.84
C SER A 402 -19.85 27.39 -14.19
N LYS A 403 -19.13 27.67 -15.28
CA LYS A 403 -19.43 28.67 -16.34
C LYS A 403 -18.13 29.16 -16.99
N SER A 404 -17.80 28.56 -18.13
CA SER A 404 -17.29 29.31 -19.28
C SER A 404 -17.36 28.41 -20.52
N SER A 405 -18.48 28.48 -21.24
CA SER A 405 -18.48 28.23 -22.68
C SER A 405 -17.67 29.32 -23.36
N PRO A 406 -16.84 29.04 -24.38
CA PRO A 406 -16.45 30.03 -25.36
C PRO A 406 -17.28 29.84 -26.63
N ILE A 407 -18.22 30.75 -26.86
CA ILE A 407 -18.75 31.03 -28.20
C ILE A 407 -18.12 32.35 -28.66
N ASN A 408 -17.51 32.28 -29.85
CA ASN A 408 -17.16 33.32 -30.82
C ASN A 408 -15.90 34.17 -30.62
N GLN A 409 -14.90 33.87 -31.46
CA GLN A 409 -14.08 34.86 -32.13
C GLN A 409 -14.50 34.92 -33.60
N GLN A 410 -14.89 36.11 -34.09
CA GLN A 410 -14.35 36.75 -35.29
C GLN A 410 -15.22 37.95 -35.70
N GLN A 411 -14.69 39.17 -35.49
CA GLN A 411 -14.45 40.21 -36.51
C GLN A 411 -14.38 41.62 -35.87
N ASN A 412 -13.25 42.26 -36.15
CA ASN A 412 -12.90 43.69 -36.01
C ASN A 412 -13.46 44.50 -37.23
N PRO A 413 -13.23 45.83 -37.42
CA PRO A 413 -12.62 46.90 -36.58
C PRO A 413 -13.30 48.31 -36.67
N GLU A 414 -12.61 49.33 -36.13
CA GLU A 414 -12.67 50.80 -36.35
C GLU A 414 -13.64 51.61 -35.44
N SER A 415 -13.27 52.66 -34.71
CA SER A 415 -12.38 53.80 -34.98
C SER A 415 -12.08 54.61 -33.66
N PRO A 416 -11.23 55.67 -33.66
CA PRO A 416 -10.42 56.09 -32.50
C PRO A 416 -10.90 57.36 -31.79
N ILE A 417 -10.76 57.46 -30.45
CA ILE A 417 -10.75 58.76 -29.72
C ILE A 417 -9.76 58.74 -28.54
N LYS A 418 -9.18 59.93 -28.33
CA LYS A 418 -7.99 60.34 -27.59
C LYS A 418 -8.10 60.27 -26.05
N THR A 419 -6.90 60.19 -25.45
CA THR A 419 -6.40 60.38 -24.06
C THR A 419 -7.11 61.43 -23.18
N PRO A 420 -7.02 61.41 -21.82
CA PRO A 420 -5.73 61.53 -21.10
C PRO A 420 -5.53 60.81 -19.75
N HIS A 421 -4.25 60.76 -19.40
CA HIS A 421 -3.62 60.32 -18.16
C HIS A 421 -4.32 60.72 -16.85
N ARG A 422 -4.39 59.78 -15.91
CA ARG A 422 -4.40 60.07 -14.47
C ARG A 422 -3.56 59.06 -13.71
N ALA A 423 -2.53 59.56 -13.04
CA ALA A 423 -1.56 58.82 -12.24
C ALA A 423 -2.24 57.98 -11.15
N LYS A 424 -1.93 56.68 -11.10
CA LYS A 424 -2.21 55.83 -9.94
C LYS A 424 -0.92 55.72 -9.13
N LYS A 425 -0.98 56.21 -7.88
CA LYS A 425 -0.05 55.86 -6.81
C LYS A 425 -0.09 54.34 -6.63
N GLU A 426 1.01 53.66 -6.93
CA GLU A 426 1.24 52.29 -6.48
C GLU A 426 1.49 52.31 -4.97
N TYR A 427 0.56 51.74 -4.21
CA TYR A 427 0.84 51.29 -2.85
C TYR A 427 1.65 50.00 -2.97
N ARG A 428 2.99 50.11 -2.88
CA ARG A 428 3.84 48.94 -2.66
C ARG A 428 3.56 48.39 -1.26
N SER A 429 3.35 47.09 -1.17
CA SER A 429 3.02 46.44 0.10
C SER A 429 4.28 46.37 0.98
N ALA A 430 4.12 46.33 2.31
CA ALA A 430 5.23 46.21 3.25
C ALA A 430 6.10 44.96 2.99
N LEU A 431 5.51 43.92 2.39
CA LEU A 431 6.19 42.69 1.97
C LEU A 431 7.20 42.94 0.84
N ASP A 432 6.89 43.84 -0.09
CA ASP A 432 7.77 44.12 -1.24
C ASP A 432 9.04 44.87 -0.80
N GLN A 433 8.94 45.67 0.26
CA GLN A 433 10.09 46.35 0.88
C GLN A 433 10.97 45.38 1.68
N GLU A 434 10.39 44.33 2.27
CA GLU A 434 11.16 43.27 2.93
C GLU A 434 11.88 42.37 1.92
N ILE A 435 11.22 42.02 0.81
CA ILE A 435 11.85 41.25 -0.28
C ILE A 435 13.04 42.03 -0.87
N GLU A 436 12.92 43.34 -1.09
CA GLU A 436 14.01 44.17 -1.60
C GLU A 436 15.18 44.30 -0.59
N LYS A 437 14.90 44.30 0.72
CA LYS A 437 15.93 44.24 1.76
C LYS A 437 16.66 42.90 1.78
N ILE A 438 15.94 41.78 1.65
CA ILE A 438 16.54 40.44 1.60
C ILE A 438 17.40 40.28 0.34
N SER A 439 16.93 40.77 -0.82
CA SER A 439 17.73 40.74 -2.05
C SER A 439 19.03 41.54 -1.94
N LYS A 440 19.03 42.69 -1.26
CA LYS A 440 20.28 43.46 -1.02
C LYS A 440 21.25 42.77 -0.08
N LEU A 441 20.76 42.09 0.97
CA LEU A 441 21.62 41.33 1.87
C LEU A 441 22.30 40.16 1.17
N ILE A 442 21.60 39.49 0.25
CA ILE A 442 22.16 38.37 -0.55
C ILE A 442 23.18 38.86 -1.58
N GLU A 443 23.03 40.07 -2.11
CA GLU A 443 24.02 40.67 -3.01
C GLU A 443 25.29 41.14 -2.26
N GLU A 444 25.15 41.60 -1.02
CA GLU A 444 26.26 42.02 -0.16
C GLU A 444 27.05 40.82 0.42
N GLU A 445 26.41 39.67 0.67
CA GLU A 445 27.08 38.45 1.15
C GLU A 445 27.97 37.77 0.09
N LYS A 446 27.72 37.99 -1.20
CA LYS A 446 28.51 37.37 -2.29
C LYS A 446 29.90 37.96 -2.48
N ILE A 447 30.26 39.01 -1.73
CA ILE A 447 31.51 39.76 -1.94
C ILE A 447 32.65 39.29 -1.01
N TYR A 448 32.40 38.44 0.00
CA TYR A 448 33.43 38.14 1.03
C TYR A 448 34.06 36.74 1.04
N ASP A 449 33.65 35.79 0.20
CA ASP A 449 34.31 34.47 0.17
C ASP A 449 35.26 34.31 -1.02
N THR A 450 36.50 34.76 -0.87
CA THR A 450 37.63 34.22 -1.63
C THR A 450 38.92 34.28 -0.80
N GLN A 451 39.56 33.12 -0.63
CA GLN A 451 40.91 32.82 -0.08
C GLN A 451 40.98 32.30 1.37
N GLU A 452 41.07 30.97 1.54
CA GLU A 452 42.28 30.24 2.01
C GLU A 452 42.03 28.72 2.11
N SER A 453 43.13 27.93 2.13
CA SER A 453 43.23 26.56 1.61
C SER A 453 43.41 25.41 2.63
N LEU A 454 42.75 24.26 2.34
CA LEU A 454 43.10 22.83 2.62
C LEU A 454 43.12 22.29 4.09
N PRO A 455 43.02 20.95 4.34
CA PRO A 455 42.18 19.90 3.73
C PRO A 455 41.59 18.85 4.73
N LYS A 456 40.62 18.05 4.24
CA LYS A 456 40.33 16.60 4.49
C LYS A 456 38.92 16.24 4.99
N ASN A 457 38.27 15.44 4.15
CA ASN A 457 37.44 14.26 4.41
C ASN A 457 36.31 14.37 5.43
N PHE A 458 35.09 14.54 4.93
CA PHE A 458 33.91 13.76 5.29
C PHE A 458 32.91 13.92 4.12
N GLU A 459 32.60 12.82 3.42
CA GLU A 459 31.51 12.80 2.44
C GLU A 459 30.20 12.66 3.22
N ASP A 460 29.50 13.79 3.38
CA ASP A 460 28.06 13.83 3.65
C ASP A 460 27.33 13.65 2.31
N GLU A 461 26.82 12.44 2.07
CA GLU A 461 25.68 12.23 1.17
C GLU A 461 24.43 12.08 2.03
N ASP A 462 23.68 13.17 2.23
CA ASP A 462 22.24 13.03 2.42
C ASP A 462 21.45 14.33 2.11
N LEU A 463 20.16 14.15 1.86
CA LEU A 463 19.06 15.14 1.83
C LEU A 463 18.73 15.89 0.52
N GLY A 464 19.43 15.68 -0.58
CA GLY A 464 19.05 16.26 -1.88
C GLY A 464 18.18 15.37 -2.79
N GLY A 465 18.25 14.03 -2.64
CA GLY A 465 17.70 13.08 -3.62
C GLY A 465 16.21 12.80 -3.52
N PHE A 466 15.58 13.06 -2.36
CA PHE A 466 14.21 12.60 -2.08
C PHE A 466 13.15 13.41 -2.86
N ILE A 467 13.25 14.75 -2.88
CA ILE A 467 12.30 15.61 -3.61
C ILE A 467 12.52 15.50 -5.14
N GLY A 468 13.77 15.32 -5.59
CA GLY A 468 14.09 15.11 -7.00
C GLY A 468 13.58 13.78 -7.59
N SER A 469 13.51 12.72 -6.78
CA SER A 469 13.02 11.41 -7.23
C SER A 469 11.49 11.34 -7.41
N LEU A 470 10.73 12.15 -6.66
CA LEU A 470 9.28 12.26 -6.80
C LEU A 470 8.86 12.98 -8.08
N ALA A 471 9.63 13.98 -8.54
CA ALA A 471 9.34 14.68 -9.78
C ALA A 471 9.67 13.84 -11.04
N ASN A 472 10.75 13.04 -10.99
CA ASN A 472 11.21 12.27 -12.15
C ASN A 472 10.36 11.01 -12.44
N ASN A 473 9.69 10.44 -11.43
CA ASN A 473 8.79 9.30 -11.64
C ASN A 473 7.40 9.68 -12.19
N PHE A 474 7.04 10.97 -12.19
CA PHE A 474 5.78 11.46 -12.76
C PHE A 474 5.91 12.07 -14.17
N MET A 475 7.13 12.31 -14.67
CA MET A 475 7.38 12.97 -15.97
C MET A 475 7.73 12.05 -17.15
N THR A 476 7.90 10.73 -16.96
CA THR A 476 8.31 9.82 -18.05
C THR A 476 7.16 9.22 -18.88
N PHE A 477 5.91 9.67 -18.69
CA PHE A 477 4.78 9.33 -19.57
C PHE A 477 4.26 10.54 -20.35
N SER A 478 5.14 11.22 -21.10
CA SER A 478 4.68 11.96 -22.29
C SER A 478 5.79 12.15 -23.33
N GLY A 479 5.71 11.37 -24.41
CA GLY A 479 6.13 11.75 -25.75
C GLY A 479 7.63 11.69 -26.11
N GLN A 480 8.00 10.71 -26.93
CA GLN A 480 8.86 10.98 -28.08
C GLN A 480 8.29 10.35 -29.35
N LYS A 481 7.84 11.23 -30.25
CA LYS A 481 7.77 10.98 -31.69
C LYS A 481 9.20 10.82 -32.21
N ARG A 482 9.47 9.74 -32.92
CA ARG A 482 9.96 9.76 -34.30
C ARG A 482 9.70 8.41 -34.96
#